data_AF-A0AAD7EHI1-F1
#
_entry.id   AF-A0AAD7EHI1-F1
#
_cell.length_a   1.000
_cell.length_b   1.000
_cell.length_c   1.000
_cell.angle_alpha   90.00
_cell.angle_beta   90.00
_cell.angle_gamma   90.00
#
_symmetry.space_group_name_H-M   'P 1'
#
loop_
_entity.id
_entity.type
_entity.pdbx_description
1 polymer ?
#
loop_
_entity_poly.entity_id
_entity_poly.type
_entity_poly.pdbx_seq_one_letter_code
_entity_poly.pdbx_strand_id
1 'polypeptide(L)'
;LIKKLSTPALFLTLNPADIADPLLGAMAGVFPDEWKSWDGFKRRKFIAENPGPAAIFFDEVIKAFIRIILCYDPSAVSSESNGLF
;
A
#
# COMPACT_ATOMS: atom_id res chain seq x y z
N LEU A 1 7.58 -10.87 -0.15
CA LEU A 1 7.10 -11.19 1.21
C LEU A 1 5.92 -12.17 1.24
N ILE A 2 4.87 -11.96 0.42
CA ILE A 2 3.60 -12.72 0.44
C ILE A 2 3.76 -14.25 0.29
N LYS A 3 4.66 -14.74 -0.57
CA LYS A 3 4.90 -16.19 -0.74
C LYS A 3 5.69 -16.85 0.40
N LYS A 4 6.33 -16.07 1.27
CA LYS A 4 7.32 -16.57 2.25
C LYS A 4 6.75 -16.73 3.67
N LEU A 5 5.64 -16.06 3.98
CA LEU A 5 5.14 -15.93 5.36
C LEU A 5 3.79 -16.61 5.61
N SER A 6 3.32 -17.49 4.72
CA SER A 6 2.11 -18.31 4.87
C SER A 6 1.01 -17.62 5.69
N THR A 7 0.40 -16.59 5.10
CA THR A 7 -0.50 -15.62 5.72
C THR A 7 -1.58 -16.24 6.62
N PRO A 8 -1.62 -15.85 7.92
CA PRO A 8 -2.88 -15.67 8.62
C PRO A 8 -3.02 -14.19 8.97
N ALA A 9 -4.07 -13.55 8.47
CA ALA A 9 -4.55 -12.23 8.92
C ALA A 9 -3.68 -11.00 8.58
N LEU A 10 -3.29 -10.82 7.31
CA LEU A 10 -3.22 -9.44 6.80
C LEU A 10 -4.62 -9.06 6.33
N PHE A 11 -5.52 -8.80 7.28
CA PHE A 11 -6.72 -8.01 6.96
C PHE A 11 -6.20 -6.61 6.66
N LEU A 12 -5.92 -6.33 5.39
CA LEU A 12 -5.77 -4.96 4.92
C LEU A 12 -7.15 -4.31 5.05
N THR A 13 -7.41 -3.76 6.24
CA THR A 13 -8.57 -2.92 6.46
C THR A 13 -8.31 -1.63 5.70
N LEU A 14 -8.79 -1.56 4.46
CA LEU A 14 -9.03 -0.28 3.80
C LEU A 14 -9.90 0.54 4.74
N ASN A 15 -9.36 1.65 5.24
CA ASN A 15 -10.22 2.64 5.85
C ASN A 15 -11.23 3.03 4.75
N PRO A 16 -12.54 3.13 5.06
CA PRO A 16 -13.51 3.66 4.11
C PRO A 16 -13.07 4.95 3.40
N ALA A 17 -12.22 5.76 4.03
CA ALA A 17 -11.61 6.95 3.44
C ALA A 17 -10.57 6.65 2.33
N ASP A 18 -9.75 5.60 2.48
CA ASP A 18 -8.68 5.24 1.53
C ASP A 18 -9.25 4.86 0.15
N ILE A 19 -10.48 4.34 0.12
CA ILE A 19 -11.18 3.98 -1.11
C ILE A 19 -11.44 5.20 -2.01
N ALA A 20 -11.47 6.41 -1.45
CA ALA A 20 -11.61 7.62 -2.24
C ALA A 20 -10.28 8.10 -2.85
N ASP A 21 -9.13 7.57 -2.40
CA ASP A 21 -7.82 8.00 -2.87
C ASP A 21 -7.62 7.61 -4.36
N PRO A 22 -7.38 8.57 -5.27
CA PRO A 22 -7.09 8.27 -6.67
C PRO A 22 -5.85 7.40 -6.89
N LEU A 23 -4.88 7.42 -5.97
CA LEU A 23 -3.70 6.55 -6.05
C LEU A 23 -4.07 5.08 -5.95
N LEU A 24 -5.08 4.73 -5.16
CA LEU A 24 -5.57 3.36 -5.09
C LEU A 24 -6.14 2.90 -6.44
N GLY A 25 -6.88 3.76 -7.13
CA GLY A 25 -7.35 3.52 -8.49
C GLY A 25 -6.20 3.38 -9.50
N ALA A 26 -5.20 4.25 -9.41
CA ALA A 26 -4.02 4.21 -10.28
C ALA A 26 -3.21 2.90 -10.11
N MET A 27 -3.04 2.41 -8.87
CA MET A 27 -2.39 1.12 -8.59
C MET A 27 -3.16 -0.06 -9.19
N ALA A 28 -4.45 0.11 -9.45
CA ALA A 28 -5.30 -0.88 -10.09
C ALA A 28 -5.45 -0.69 -11.60
N GLY A 29 -4.70 0.26 -12.19
CA GLY A 29 -4.74 0.55 -13.62
C GLY A 29 -5.96 1.37 -14.07
N VAL A 30 -6.67 2.00 -13.14
CA VAL A 30 -7.81 2.88 -13.43
C VAL A 30 -7.34 4.33 -13.51
N PHE A 31 -7.75 5.05 -14.56
CA PHE A 31 -7.38 6.45 -14.70
C PHE A 31 -8.01 7.30 -13.58
N PRO A 32 -7.31 8.35 -13.07
CA PRO A 32 -7.83 9.15 -11.95
C PRO A 32 -9.21 9.76 -12.19
N ASP A 33 -9.49 10.23 -13.40
CA ASP A 33 -10.79 10.84 -13.73
C ASP A 33 -11.90 9.79 -13.78
N GLU A 34 -11.60 8.59 -14.29
CA GLU A 34 -12.51 7.46 -14.25
C GLU A 34 -12.78 7.04 -12.79
N TRP A 35 -11.74 6.93 -11.96
CA TRP A 35 -11.88 6.59 -10.54
C TRP A 35 -12.75 7.60 -9.78
N LYS A 36 -12.52 8.90 -10.03
CA LYS A 36 -13.31 9.99 -9.45
C LYS A 36 -14.78 9.94 -9.87
N SER A 37 -15.08 9.47 -11.07
CA SER A 37 -16.46 9.32 -11.56
C SER A 37 -17.23 8.20 -10.85
N TRP A 38 -16.54 7.22 -10.24
CA TRP A 38 -17.19 6.08 -9.58
C TRP A 38 -17.77 6.47 -8.22
N ASP A 39 -18.90 5.88 -7.85
CA ASP A 39 -19.40 6.00 -6.49
C ASP A 39 -18.58 5.12 -5.51
N GLY A 40 -18.81 5.32 -4.21
CA GLY A 40 -18.10 4.57 -3.18
C GLY A 40 -18.35 3.06 -3.24
N PHE A 41 -19.52 2.62 -3.71
CA PHE A 41 -19.84 1.19 -3.80
C PHE A 41 -19.06 0.52 -4.92
N LYS A 42 -19.01 1.14 -6.10
CA LYS A 42 -18.26 0.66 -7.27
C LYS A 42 -16.77 0.57 -6.96
N ARG A 43 -16.19 1.59 -6.30
CA ARG A 43 -14.79 1.55 -5.85
C ARG A 43 -14.54 0.40 -4.86
N ARG A 44 -15.40 0.23 -3.85
CA ARG A 44 -15.30 -0.87 -2.87
C ARG A 44 -15.37 -2.24 -3.54
N LYS A 45 -16.36 -2.45 -4.40
CA LYS A 45 -16.56 -3.71 -5.11
C LYS A 45 -15.34 -4.04 -5.97
N PHE A 46 -14.88 -3.07 -6.75
CA PHE A 46 -13.72 -3.26 -7.63
C PHE A 46 -12.46 -3.65 -6.85
N ILE A 47 -12.18 -3.00 -5.71
CA ILE A 47 -11.02 -3.35 -4.88
C ILE A 47 -11.19 -4.68 -4.16
N ALA A 48 -12.41 -5.03 -3.74
CA ALA A 48 -12.69 -6.34 -3.15
C ALA A 48 -12.45 -7.47 -4.18
N GLU A 49 -12.76 -7.24 -5.45
CA GLU A 49 -12.49 -8.16 -6.56
C GLU A 49 -11.01 -8.16 -6.99
N ASN A 50 -10.27 -7.09 -6.68
CA ASN A 50 -8.87 -6.89 -7.05
C ASN A 50 -8.03 -6.50 -5.81
N PRO A 51 -7.73 -7.45 -4.91
CA PRO A 51 -7.03 -7.14 -3.65
C PRO A 51 -5.54 -6.79 -3.85
N GLY A 52 -4.93 -7.16 -4.98
CA GLY A 52 -3.51 -6.89 -5.27
C GLY A 52 -3.15 -5.40 -5.26
N PRO A 53 -3.86 -4.54 -6.02
CA PRO A 53 -3.70 -3.10 -5.98
C PRO A 53 -3.80 -2.48 -4.58
N ALA A 54 -4.72 -2.95 -3.73
CA ALA A 54 -4.82 -2.49 -2.35
C ALA A 54 -3.57 -2.85 -1.54
N ALA A 55 -3.04 -4.07 -1.71
CA ALA A 55 -1.81 -4.48 -1.03
C ALA A 55 -0.60 -3.62 -1.45
N ILE A 56 -0.48 -3.29 -2.74
CA ILE A 56 0.59 -2.42 -3.24
C ILE A 56 0.43 -1.00 -2.69
N PHE A 57 -0.78 -0.44 -2.75
CA PHE A 57 -1.07 0.88 -2.20
C PHE A 57 -0.66 0.98 -0.73
N PHE A 58 -1.07 0.01 0.08
CA PHE A 58 -0.70 -0.02 1.50
C PHE A 58 0.79 -0.18 1.75
N ASP A 59 1.46 -1.07 1.01
CA ASP A 59 2.90 -1.26 1.12
C ASP A 59 3.65 0.06 0.85
N GLU A 60 3.24 0.81 -0.17
CA GLU A 60 3.84 2.11 -0.50
C GLU A 60 3.53 3.20 0.55
N VAL A 61 2.29 3.26 1.05
CA VAL A 61 1.92 4.21 2.13
C VAL A 61 2.73 3.95 3.40
N ILE A 62 2.87 2.69 3.81
CA ILE A 62 3.64 2.33 5.01
C ILE A 62 5.13 2.62 4.82
N LYS A 63 5.72 2.27 3.67
CA LYS A 63 7.11 2.64 3.35
C LYS A 63 7.32 4.15 3.38
N ALA A 64 6.40 4.91 2.80
CA ALA A 64 6.46 6.37 2.80
C ALA A 64 6.36 6.93 4.22
N PHE A 65 5.47 6.41 5.06
CA PHE A 65 5.37 6.79 6.47
C PHE A 65 6.69 6.54 7.22
N ILE A 66 7.26 5.34 7.08
CA ILE A 66 8.53 4.98 7.74
C ILE A 66 9.67 5.90 7.27
N ARG A 67 9.76 6.15 5.96
CA ARG A 67 10.85 6.97 5.40
C ARG A 67 10.70 8.46 5.71
N ILE A 68 9.50 9.02 5.57
CA ILE A 68 9.26 10.47 5.60
C ILE A 68 8.92 10.94 7.01
N ILE A 69 8.06 10.21 7.72
CA ILE A 69 7.56 10.64 9.04
C ILE A 69 8.50 10.15 10.14
N LEU A 70 8.94 8.89 10.07
CA LEU A 70 9.87 8.36 11.07
C LEU A 70 11.33 8.67 10.74
N CYS A 71 11.61 9.20 9.54
CA CYS A 71 12.98 9.46 9.04
C CYS A 71 13.89 8.22 9.13
N TYR A 72 13.31 7.02 9.06
CA TYR A 72 14.08 5.78 9.13
C TYR A 72 14.56 5.40 7.73
N ASP A 73 15.88 5.35 7.57
CA ASP A 73 16.51 4.80 6.37
C ASP A 73 17.04 3.38 6.66
N PRO A 74 16.40 2.33 6.07
CA PRO A 74 16.89 0.97 6.20
C PRO A 74 18.32 0.78 5.67
N SER A 75 18.76 1.63 4.74
CA SER A 75 20.10 1.59 4.16
C SER A 75 21.18 2.16 5.08
N ALA A 76 20.82 2.98 6.08
CA ALA A 76 21.77 3.51 7.06
C ALA A 76 22.18 2.46 8.11
N VAL A 77 21.32 1.48 8.39
CA VAL A 77 21.55 0.45 9.42
C VAL A 77 22.46 -0.68 8.92
N SER A 78 22.47 -0.96 7.61
CA SER A 78 23.35 -1.97 7.01
C SER A 78 24.80 -1.50 6.84
N SER A 79 25.06 -0.20 6.87
CA SER A 79 26.41 0.37 6.88
C SER A 79 27.10 0.32 8.24
N GLU A 80 26.34 0.39 9.35
CA GLU A 80 26.92 0.34 10.70
C GLU A 80 27.33 -1.08 11.13
N SER A 81 26.64 -2.10 10.61
CA SER A 81 26.92 -3.52 10.91
C SER A 81 28.11 -4.09 10.13
N ASN A 82 28.54 -3.44 9.05
CA ASN A 82 29.70 -3.84 8.23
C ASN A 82 31.01 -3.15 8.63
N GLY A 83 30.99 -2.23 9.62
CA GLY A 83 32.17 -1.52 10.12
C GLY A 83 32.73 -2.06 11.45
N LEU A 84 32.16 -3.17 11.95
CA LEU A 84 32.47 -3.77 13.24
C LEU A 84 33.10 -5.17 13.09
N PHE A 85 34.02 -5.35 12.15
CA PHE A 85 34.99 -6.47 12.13
C PHE A 85 36.29 -6.04 11.46
#